data_AF-A0A7I7P2E0-F1
#
_entry.id   AF-A0A7I7P2E0-F1
#
_cell.length_a   1.000
_cell.length_b   1.000
_cell.length_c   1.000
_cell.angle_alpha   90.00
_cell.angle_beta   90.00
_cell.angle_gamma   90.00
#
_symmetry.space_group_name_H-M   'P 1'
#
loop_
_entity.id
_entity.type
_entity.pdbx_description
1 polymer ?
#
loop_
_entity_poly.entity_id
_entity_poly.type
_entity_poly.pdbx_seq_one_letter_code
_entity_poly.pdbx_strand_id
1 'polypeptide(L)' 'MRYHFSNRSDDIRGLFTAALDHMGIPWTRPSTYVIAVYRKAAVARLEEFVVPKS' A
#
# COMPACT_ATOMS: atom_id res chain seq x y z
N MET A 1 -3.43 9.41 -9.09
CA MET A 1 -2.28 8.57 -8.72
C MET A 1 -2.81 7.26 -8.17
N ARG A 2 -2.24 6.13 -8.61
CA ARG A 2 -2.47 4.79 -8.04
C ARG A 2 -1.18 4.38 -7.34
N TYR A 3 -1.24 3.94 -6.10
CA TYR A 3 -0.06 3.51 -5.38
C TYR A 3 0.12 2.01 -5.59
N HIS A 4 1.30 1.58 -6.06
CA HIS A 4 1.64 0.17 -6.22
C HIS A 4 2.89 -0.15 -5.41
N PHE A 5 2.80 -1.19 -4.58
CA PHE A 5 3.93 -1.78 -3.89
C PHE A 5 4.19 -3.17 -4.46
N SER A 6 5.41 -3.41 -4.95
CA SER A 6 5.83 -4.72 -5.45
C SER A 6 7.00 -5.26 -4.63
N ASN A 7 6.88 -6.49 -4.16
CA ASN A 7 7.96 -7.18 -3.46
C ASN A 7 7.79 -8.69 -3.60
N ARG A 8 8.89 -9.46 -3.63
CA ARG A 8 8.86 -10.94 -3.72
C ARG A 8 8.72 -11.64 -2.38
N SER A 9 9.16 -11.05 -1.27
CA SER A 9 8.96 -11.61 0.07
C SER A 9 7.48 -11.52 0.47
N ASP A 10 6.92 -12.61 0.98
CA ASP A 10 5.56 -12.61 1.53
C ASP A 10 5.50 -11.89 2.87
N ASP A 11 6.51 -12.06 3.72
CA ASP A 11 6.61 -11.39 5.01
C ASP A 11 6.59 -9.86 4.86
N ILE A 12 7.36 -9.33 3.91
CA ILE A 12 7.39 -7.88 3.64
C ILE A 12 6.02 -7.39 3.15
N ARG A 13 5.35 -8.15 2.27
CA ARG A 13 3.99 -7.79 1.82
C ARG A 13 3.00 -7.85 2.98
N GLY A 14 3.09 -8.87 3.83
CA GLY A 14 2.26 -9.03 5.02
C GLY A 14 2.43 -7.87 6.00
N LEU A 15 3.68 -7.44 6.25
CA LEU A 15 3.97 -6.27 7.08
C LEU A 15 3.34 -5.01 6.48
N PHE A 16 3.47 -4.81 5.16
CA PHE A 16 2.88 -3.67 4.48
C PHE A 16 1.35 -3.67 4.57
N THR A 17 0.68 -4.79 4.28
CA THR A 17 -0.79 -4.88 4.34
C THR A 17 -1.31 -4.75 5.77
N ALA A 18 -0.62 -5.31 6.77
CA ALA A 18 -0.99 -5.15 8.17
C ALA A 18 -0.94 -3.67 8.61
N ALA A 19 0.05 -2.91 8.14
CA ALA A 19 0.11 -1.48 8.38
C ALA A 19 -1.04 -0.73 7.70
N LEU A 20 -1.39 -1.07 6.45
CA LEU A 20 -2.53 -0.49 5.76
C LEU A 20 -3.85 -0.78 6.48
N ASP A 21 -4.04 -2.02 6.96
CA ASP A 21 -5.22 -2.43 7.71
C ASP A 21 -5.34 -1.65 9.03
N HIS A 22 -4.23 -1.52 9.77
CA HIS A 22 -4.20 -0.70 10.99
C HIS A 22 -4.58 0.77 10.72
N MET A 23 -4.22 1.31 9.56
CA MET A 23 -4.55 2.69 9.18
C MET A 23 -5.94 2.85 8.55
N GLY A 24 -6.66 1.74 8.34
CA GLY A 24 -7.96 1.72 7.66
C GLY A 24 -7.86 2.04 6.16
N ILE A 25 -6.72 1.79 5.53
CA ILE A 25 -6.46 2.11 4.12
C ILE A 25 -6.84 0.89 3.26
N PRO A 26 -7.89 0.97 2.44
CA PRO A 26 -8.30 -0.16 1.61
C PRO A 26 -7.28 -0.43 0.50
N TRP A 27 -6.90 -1.70 0.34
CA TRP A 27 -5.94 -2.17 -0.65
C TRP A 27 -6.48 -3.39 -1.41
N THR A 28 -5.80 -3.73 -2.51
CA THR A 28 -6.09 -4.89 -3.36
C THR A 28 -4.80 -5.60 -3.75
N ARG A 29 -4.89 -6.87 -4.15
CA ARG A 29 -3.75 -7.67 -4.63
C ARG A 29 -3.96 -8.08 -6.09
N PRO A 30 -3.65 -7.21 -7.08
CA PRO A 30 -3.91 -7.50 -8.49
C PRO A 30 -2.99 -8.60 -9.07
N SER A 31 -1.89 -8.94 -8.40
CA SER A 31 -1.04 -10.08 -8.77
C SER A 31 -0.29 -10.63 -7.55
N THR A 32 0.35 -11.79 -7.69
CA THR A 32 1.06 -12.50 -6.61
C THR A 32 1.99 -11.60 -5.79
N TYR A 33 2.68 -10.68 -6.47
CA TYR A 33 3.75 -9.86 -5.89
C TYR A 33 3.38 -8.38 -5.74
N VAL A 34 2.14 -7.98 -6.03
CA VAL A 34 1.73 -6.57 -6.07
C VAL A 34 0.58 -6.31 -5.11
N ILE A 35 0.73 -5.27 -4.29
CA ILE A 35 -0.32 -4.66 -3.48
C ILE A 35 -0.62 -3.27 -4.06
N ALA A 36 -1.89 -2.92 -4.22
CA ALA A 36 -2.32 -1.68 -4.86
C ALA A 36 -3.37 -0.93 -4.04
N VAL A 37 -3.26 0.40 -4.00
CA VAL A 37 -4.23 1.33 -3.42
C VAL A 37 -4.74 2.26 -4.53
N TYR A 38 -6.04 2.13 -4.85
CA TYR A 38 -6.64 2.82 -6.01
C TYR A 38 -7.47 4.05 -5.64
N ARG A 39 -8.05 4.10 -4.43
CA ARG A 39 -8.93 5.22 -4.05
C ARG A 39 -8.10 6.46 -3.77
N LYS A 40 -8.43 7.60 -4.39
CA LYS A 40 -7.71 8.87 -4.22
C LYS A 40 -7.58 9.28 -2.74
N ALA A 41 -8.65 9.12 -1.96
CA ALA A 41 -8.63 9.38 -0.52
C ALA A 41 -7.70 8.43 0.26
N ALA A 42 -7.66 7.16 -0.14
CA ALA A 42 -6.77 6.17 0.46
C ALA A 42 -5.29 6.44 0.13
N VAL A 43 -5.02 6.87 -1.12
CA VAL A 43 -3.68 7.32 -1.52
C VAL A 43 -3.28 8.58 -0.75
N ALA A 44 -4.14 9.59 -0.65
CA ALA A 44 -3.85 10.81 0.12
C ALA A 44 -3.53 10.48 1.59
N ARG A 45 -4.32 9.60 2.22
CA ARG A 45 -4.06 9.12 3.57
C ARG A 45 -2.71 8.41 3.68
N LEU A 46 -2.33 7.61 2.69
CA LEU A 46 -1.02 6.94 2.69
C LEU A 46 0.14 7.95 2.58
N GLU A 47 0.01 8.96 1.72
CA GLU A 47 1.02 10.02 1.55
C GLU A 47 1.22 10.89 2.81
N GLU A 48 0.25 10.93 3.74
CA GLU A 48 0.43 11.56 5.06
C GLU A 48 1.52 10.84 5.89
N PHE A 49 1.75 9.55 5.65
CA PHE A 49 2.71 8.73 6.38
C PHE A 49 4.00 8.46 5.60
N VAL A 50 3.91 8.49 4.27
CA VAL A 50 5.07 8.30 3.39
C VAL A 50 5.63 9.68 3.03
N VAL A 51 6.78 10.02 3.61
CA VAL A 51 7.49 11.25 3.23
C VAL A 51 7.74 11.23 1.71
N PRO A 52 7.52 12.35 0.98
CA PRO A 52 7.80 12.42 -0.43
C PRO A 52 9.24 11.98 -0.68
N LYS A 53 9.41 10.93 -1.49
CA LYS A 53 10.74 10.53 -1.93
C LYS A 53 11.23 11.63 -2.88
N SER A 54 12.13 12.49 -2.39
CA SER A 54 12.93 13.37 -3.25
C SER A 54 13.78 12.57 -4.22
#